data_AF-A0A7Y2I7F5-F1
#
_entry.id   AF-A0A7Y2I7F5-F1
#
_cell.length_a   1.000
_cell.length_b   1.000
_cell.length_c   1.000
_cell.angle_alpha   90.00
_cell.angle_beta   90.00
_cell.angle_gamma   90.00
#
_symmetry.space_group_name_H-M   'P 1'
#
loop_
_entity.id
_entity.type
_entity.pdbx_description
1 polymer ?
#
loop_
_entity_poly.entity_id
_entity_poly.type
_entity_poly.pdbx_seq_one_letter_code
_entity_poly.pdbx_strand_id
1 'polypeptide(L)'
;SGRFGVTPQYLMNAEVIQIKIAQGAKPGEGGQLPGHKVTAMIAKLRHSMPGVTLISPPPHHDIYSIEDLAQLIFDLKQVNPDAQISVKLVSEPGVGTIATGVAKGYADMITISGYDGGTGASPLSSVKYAGSPWELGLIETHNALVENGLRHKVRLQVDGGMKTGLDIVKAAILGAESFGFGTAPLISLGCKYLRICHLNNCATGVATQDETLRRDYFKGLPEMAMNYFRFVTTETRQWLAQLGVARLTDLIGRVDLLEIVEGENDKQRKLVLDGLLLQPSVPEGSALFNQIRNEPHDPGKLNLELVERYGDSAIKKSGGQGYVVVRNTDRSIGARLSGLIARTHGDRGMDDALLTIDMQGTAGQSFGVFNAGGLKLVLTGDANDYVGKGMAGGMLVIRPPLGVAYKTHEAVIIGNTCLYGATGGRLYAAGRAGERFAVRNSGARAVVEGIGDNGCEYMTGGVVTILGETGINFGAGMTGGFAYVFDEFNHFEQRVNTDLVDVLPMKDLNLLREHLRGIVDAHLNETGSERAEMMLDDFPSYCERFKLVKPKGLKVEDLLGKRGRRANELLLTTQ
;
A
#
# COMPACT_ATOMS: atom_id res chain seq x y z
N SER A 1 2.70 1.54 3.67
CA SER A 1 2.38 2.97 3.60
C SER A 1 2.82 3.66 2.29
N GLY A 2 3.95 3.35 1.67
CA GLY A 2 4.38 4.06 0.45
C GLY A 2 3.61 3.71 -0.85
N ARG A 3 2.93 2.55 -0.89
CA ARG A 3 2.26 1.96 -2.08
C ARG A 3 3.16 1.89 -3.33
N PHE A 4 4.48 1.85 -3.15
CA PHE A 4 5.42 1.76 -4.26
C PHE A 4 5.22 0.47 -5.06
N GLY A 5 4.96 0.60 -6.36
CA GLY A 5 4.80 -0.53 -7.28
C GLY A 5 3.54 -1.36 -7.03
N VAL A 6 2.57 -0.86 -6.26
CA VAL A 6 1.30 -1.54 -6.04
C VAL A 6 0.37 -1.20 -7.20
N THR A 7 0.19 -2.15 -8.11
CA THR A 7 -0.73 -2.06 -9.25
C THR A 7 -1.66 -3.28 -9.28
N PRO A 8 -2.79 -3.22 -10.01
CA PRO A 8 -3.67 -4.37 -10.19
C PRO A 8 -2.90 -5.61 -10.67
N GLN A 9 -2.04 -5.47 -11.68
CA GLN A 9 -1.21 -6.55 -12.21
C GLN A 9 -0.22 -7.09 -11.17
N TYR A 10 0.41 -6.21 -10.37
CA TYR A 10 1.26 -6.67 -9.26
C TYR A 10 0.48 -7.53 -8.27
N LEU A 11 -0.72 -7.10 -7.87
CA LEU A 11 -1.56 -7.82 -6.91
C LEU A 11 -2.08 -9.15 -7.46
N MET A 12 -2.41 -9.21 -8.76
CA MET A 12 -2.91 -10.43 -9.41
C MET A 12 -1.86 -11.52 -9.59
N ASN A 13 -0.57 -11.16 -9.56
CA ASN A 13 0.53 -12.12 -9.67
C ASN A 13 1.01 -12.67 -8.31
N ALA A 14 0.32 -12.34 -7.21
CA ALA A 14 0.66 -12.78 -5.87
C ALA A 14 -0.17 -13.99 -5.41
N GLU A 15 0.48 -14.96 -4.79
CA GLU A 15 -0.18 -16.02 -4.01
C GLU A 15 -0.48 -15.55 -2.58
N VAL A 16 0.37 -14.68 -2.03
CA VAL A 16 0.19 -14.06 -0.71
C VAL A 16 0.46 -12.57 -0.82
N ILE A 17 -0.49 -11.76 -0.35
CA ILE A 17 -0.36 -10.31 -0.28
C ILE A 17 -0.19 -9.92 1.20
N GLN A 18 0.96 -9.34 1.54
CA GLN A 18 1.26 -8.94 2.90
C GLN A 18 1.01 -7.45 3.15
N ILE A 19 0.02 -7.14 3.99
CA ILE A 19 -0.19 -5.83 4.59
C ILE A 19 0.86 -5.65 5.69
N LYS A 20 1.86 -4.82 5.40
CA LYS A 20 2.94 -4.52 6.33
C LYS A 20 2.57 -3.34 7.23
N ILE A 21 2.03 -3.62 8.42
CA ILE A 21 1.80 -2.59 9.44
C ILE A 21 3.14 -2.08 9.98
N ALA A 22 4.04 -2.99 10.34
CA ALA A 22 5.32 -2.64 10.95
C ALA A 22 6.44 -3.63 10.59
N GLN A 23 7.66 -3.33 11.06
CA GLN A 23 8.81 -4.26 11.02
C GLN A 23 9.63 -4.12 12.30
N GLY A 24 10.23 -5.22 12.77
CA GLY A 24 10.95 -5.26 14.06
C GLY A 24 12.01 -4.18 14.24
N ALA A 25 12.78 -3.87 13.18
CA ALA A 25 13.88 -2.90 13.27
C ALA A 25 13.46 -1.42 13.41
N LYS A 26 12.18 -1.11 13.19
CA LYS A 26 11.59 0.24 13.33
C LYS A 26 10.06 0.17 13.29
N PRO A 27 9.42 -0.26 14.39
CA PRO A 27 8.00 -0.56 14.40
C PRO A 27 7.12 0.68 14.16
N GLY A 28 7.47 1.82 14.77
CA GLY A 28 6.72 3.07 14.69
C GLY A 28 7.00 3.94 13.44
N GLU A 29 7.69 3.42 12.42
CA GLU A 29 8.16 4.22 11.29
C GLU A 29 7.98 3.55 9.92
N GLY A 30 8.04 4.38 8.88
CA GLY A 30 8.00 3.94 7.49
C GLY A 30 9.31 3.33 6.96
N GLY A 31 9.20 2.68 5.80
CA GLY A 31 10.36 2.24 5.02
C GLY A 31 11.24 3.42 4.58
N GLN A 32 12.55 3.19 4.50
CA GLN A 32 13.52 4.21 4.10
C GLN A 32 14.41 3.63 2.99
N LEU A 33 14.55 4.38 1.89
CA LEU A 33 15.52 4.10 0.84
C LEU A 33 16.28 5.39 0.51
N PRO A 34 17.57 5.48 0.84
CA PRO A 34 18.39 6.65 0.53
C PRO A 34 18.39 6.98 -0.96
N GLY A 35 18.37 8.27 -1.30
CA GLY A 35 18.22 8.77 -2.68
C GLY A 35 19.28 8.26 -3.64
N HIS A 36 20.53 8.10 -3.19
CA HIS A 36 21.62 7.53 -3.99
C HIS A 36 21.46 6.03 -4.29
N LYS A 37 20.45 5.37 -3.71
CA LYS A 37 20.02 4.01 -4.07
C LYS A 37 18.77 4.02 -4.97
N VAL A 38 18.20 5.18 -5.26
CA VAL A 38 17.04 5.33 -6.13
C VAL A 38 17.53 5.60 -7.55
N THR A 39 18.05 4.54 -8.18
CA THR A 39 18.46 4.56 -9.59
C THR A 39 17.25 4.76 -10.50
N ALA A 40 17.47 5.05 -11.78
CA ALA A 40 16.39 5.17 -12.76
C ALA A 40 15.49 3.91 -12.82
N MET A 41 16.08 2.71 -12.68
CA MET A 41 15.33 1.45 -12.60
C MET A 41 14.41 1.43 -11.37
N ILE A 42 14.95 1.74 -10.18
CA ILE A 42 14.18 1.76 -8.92
C ILE A 42 13.09 2.83 -8.98
N ALA A 43 13.43 4.02 -9.48
CA ALA A 43 12.50 5.12 -9.65
C ALA A 43 11.31 4.71 -10.52
N LYS A 44 11.57 4.05 -11.66
CA LYS A 44 10.55 3.50 -12.55
C LYS A 44 9.67 2.47 -11.85
N LEU A 45 10.25 1.48 -11.17
CA LEU A 45 9.51 0.43 -10.45
C LEU A 45 8.62 1.00 -9.33
N ARG A 46 9.02 2.13 -8.76
CA ARG A 46 8.33 2.77 -7.64
C ARG A 46 7.44 3.94 -8.04
N HIS A 47 7.36 4.28 -9.32
CA HIS A 47 6.68 5.49 -9.81
C HIS A 47 7.12 6.74 -9.01
N SER A 48 8.43 6.90 -8.91
CA SER A 48 9.10 7.97 -8.14
C SER A 48 10.20 8.62 -8.97
N MET A 49 10.87 9.61 -8.39
CA MET A 49 11.92 10.38 -9.06
C MET A 49 13.31 9.79 -8.78
N PRO A 50 14.18 9.62 -9.80
CA PRO A 50 15.57 9.20 -9.59
C PRO A 50 16.32 10.12 -8.63
N GLY A 51 17.17 9.56 -7.77
CA GLY A 51 18.00 10.31 -6.82
C GLY A 51 17.27 10.85 -5.59
N VAL A 52 15.94 10.82 -5.55
CA VAL A 52 15.16 11.35 -4.42
C VAL A 52 15.05 10.29 -3.32
N THR A 53 15.38 10.67 -2.09
CA THR A 53 15.22 9.80 -0.91
C THR A 53 13.76 9.46 -0.69
N LEU A 54 13.46 8.16 -0.56
CA LEU A 54 12.10 7.67 -0.34
C LEU A 54 11.92 7.32 1.14
N ILE A 55 11.29 8.23 1.87
CA ILE A 55 10.76 7.97 3.22
C ILE A 55 9.28 7.69 3.06
N SER A 56 8.86 6.48 3.38
CA SER A 56 7.43 6.15 3.36
C SER A 56 6.76 6.80 4.57
N PRO A 57 5.48 7.20 4.48
CA PRO A 57 4.72 7.64 5.64
C PRO A 57 4.78 6.56 6.73
N PRO A 58 4.81 6.91 8.03
CA PRO A 58 4.68 5.91 9.09
C PRO A 58 3.37 5.12 8.99
N PRO A 59 2.17 5.76 8.92
CA PRO A 59 0.93 5.01 8.81
C PRO A 59 0.63 4.61 7.37
N HIS A 60 -0.22 3.60 7.23
CA HIS A 60 -1.02 3.43 6.04
C HIS A 60 -2.19 4.44 6.10
N HIS A 61 -2.30 5.35 5.14
CA HIS A 61 -3.35 6.39 5.18
C HIS A 61 -4.77 5.87 4.93
N ASP A 62 -4.89 4.58 4.62
CA ASP A 62 -6.13 3.79 4.50
C ASP A 62 -6.27 2.77 5.64
N ILE A 63 -5.54 2.96 6.75
CA ILE A 63 -5.64 2.16 7.98
C ILE A 63 -5.45 3.07 9.20
N TYR A 64 -6.54 3.64 9.71
CA TYR A 64 -6.53 4.39 10.98
C TYR A 64 -7.23 3.65 12.12
N SER A 65 -7.86 2.53 11.81
CA SER A 65 -8.65 1.72 12.72
C SER A 65 -8.65 0.25 12.28
N ILE A 66 -9.27 -0.62 13.08
CA ILE A 66 -9.34 -2.05 12.74
C ILE A 66 -10.33 -2.31 11.59
N GLU A 67 -11.38 -1.51 11.49
CA GLU A 67 -12.35 -1.53 10.41
C GLU A 67 -11.75 -1.08 9.08
N ASP A 68 -10.80 -0.13 9.10
CA ASP A 68 -10.05 0.25 7.90
C ASP A 68 -9.12 -0.88 7.45
N LEU A 69 -8.47 -1.58 8.38
CA LEU A 69 -7.68 -2.76 8.04
C LEU A 69 -8.56 -3.84 7.40
N ALA A 70 -9.73 -4.10 7.98
CA ALA A 70 -10.71 -5.02 7.40
C ALA A 70 -11.16 -4.58 6.00
N GLN A 71 -11.32 -3.28 5.76
CA GLN A 71 -11.63 -2.74 4.44
C GLN A 71 -10.49 -2.97 3.45
N LEU A 72 -9.22 -2.77 3.83
CA LEU A 72 -8.09 -3.09 2.95
C LEU A 72 -7.98 -4.60 2.67
N ILE A 73 -8.21 -5.45 3.67
CA ILE A 73 -8.24 -6.92 3.47
C ILE A 73 -9.34 -7.26 2.46
N PHE A 74 -10.52 -6.66 2.60
CA PHE A 74 -11.62 -6.82 1.66
C PHE A 74 -11.24 -6.34 0.25
N ASP A 75 -10.66 -5.15 0.09
CA ASP A 75 -10.18 -4.64 -1.21
C ASP A 75 -9.24 -5.63 -1.90
N LEU A 76 -8.29 -6.21 -1.15
CA LEU A 76 -7.29 -7.14 -1.66
C LEU A 76 -7.89 -8.49 -2.06
N LYS A 77 -8.84 -9.03 -1.28
CA LYS A 77 -9.57 -10.25 -1.64
C LYS A 77 -10.52 -10.03 -2.81
N GLN A 78 -11.07 -8.82 -2.97
CA GLN A 78 -11.92 -8.49 -4.12
C GLN A 78 -11.11 -8.40 -5.42
N VAL A 79 -9.92 -7.78 -5.41
CA VAL A 79 -9.08 -7.73 -6.62
C VAL A 79 -8.49 -9.10 -6.95
N ASN A 80 -7.92 -9.81 -5.97
CA ASN A 80 -7.34 -11.15 -6.15
C ASN A 80 -7.96 -12.16 -5.18
N PRO A 81 -9.05 -12.85 -5.56
CA PRO A 81 -9.74 -13.80 -4.70
C PRO A 81 -8.95 -15.09 -4.44
N ASP A 82 -7.88 -15.35 -5.20
CA ASP A 82 -7.05 -16.54 -5.05
C ASP A 82 -5.90 -16.33 -4.05
N ALA A 83 -5.53 -15.07 -3.76
CA ALA A 83 -4.45 -14.75 -2.85
C ALA A 83 -4.85 -14.90 -1.37
N GLN A 84 -3.87 -15.28 -0.54
CA GLN A 84 -3.99 -15.19 0.91
C GLN A 84 -3.57 -13.80 1.39
N ILE A 85 -4.27 -13.22 2.36
CA ILE A 85 -3.93 -11.93 2.93
C ILE A 85 -3.19 -12.12 4.26
N SER A 86 -1.94 -11.66 4.29
CA SER A 86 -1.09 -11.67 5.48
C SER A 86 -1.04 -10.27 6.11
N VAL A 87 -1.12 -10.18 7.44
CA VAL A 87 -0.87 -8.93 8.16
C VAL A 87 0.40 -9.08 9.00
N LYS A 88 1.39 -8.22 8.74
CA LYS A 88 2.67 -8.23 9.45
C LYS A 88 2.68 -7.21 10.57
N LEU A 89 2.69 -7.73 11.80
CA LEU A 89 2.78 -7.01 13.07
C LEU A 89 4.19 -7.15 13.65
N VAL A 90 4.48 -6.35 14.67
CA VAL A 90 5.69 -6.50 15.49
C VAL A 90 5.28 -6.94 16.88
N SER A 91 6.07 -7.82 17.48
CA SER A 91 5.92 -8.22 18.86
C SER A 91 6.01 -7.02 19.79
N GLU A 92 4.95 -6.78 20.55
CA GLU A 92 4.85 -5.83 21.63
C GLU A 92 3.70 -6.25 22.57
N PRO A 93 3.69 -5.84 23.85
CA PRO A 93 2.59 -6.16 24.75
C PRO A 93 1.24 -5.69 24.17
N GLY A 94 0.25 -6.59 24.11
CA GLY A 94 -1.07 -6.32 23.55
C GLY A 94 -1.24 -6.73 22.09
N VAL A 95 -0.17 -7.20 21.43
CA VAL A 95 -0.24 -7.69 20.04
C VAL A 95 -1.24 -8.84 19.88
N GLY A 96 -1.47 -9.66 20.91
CA GLY A 96 -2.46 -10.73 20.86
C GLY A 96 -3.89 -10.19 20.71
N THR A 97 -4.21 -9.10 21.41
CA THR A 97 -5.50 -8.41 21.26
C THR A 97 -5.68 -7.88 19.83
N ILE A 98 -4.64 -7.21 19.30
CA ILE A 98 -4.63 -6.73 17.92
C ILE A 98 -4.83 -7.89 16.94
N ALA A 99 -4.13 -9.00 17.13
CA ALA A 99 -4.24 -10.18 16.29
C ALA A 99 -5.66 -10.76 16.25
N THR A 100 -6.41 -10.73 17.35
CA THR A 100 -7.84 -11.13 17.32
C THR A 100 -8.68 -10.21 16.44
N GLY A 101 -8.43 -8.89 16.48
CA GLY A 101 -9.06 -7.93 15.58
C GLY A 101 -8.70 -8.20 14.12
N VAL A 102 -7.42 -8.47 13.84
CA VAL A 102 -6.93 -8.81 12.49
C VAL A 102 -7.60 -10.08 11.94
N ALA A 103 -7.75 -11.10 12.78
CA ALA A 103 -8.46 -12.32 12.42
C ALA A 103 -9.95 -12.05 12.15
N LYS A 104 -10.61 -11.20 12.96
CA LYS A 104 -12.00 -10.76 12.72
C LYS A 104 -12.14 -9.89 11.46
N GLY A 105 -11.08 -9.18 11.07
CA GLY A 105 -10.95 -8.47 9.80
C GLY A 105 -10.65 -9.38 8.59
N TYR A 106 -10.73 -10.70 8.76
CA TYR A 106 -10.62 -11.71 7.70
C TYR A 106 -9.23 -11.92 7.10
N ALA A 107 -8.15 -11.57 7.82
CA ALA A 107 -6.80 -11.96 7.40
C ALA A 107 -6.64 -13.48 7.41
N ASP A 108 -5.93 -14.03 6.42
CA ASP A 108 -5.64 -15.47 6.33
C ASP A 108 -4.36 -15.83 7.09
N MET A 109 -3.45 -14.87 7.24
CA MET A 109 -2.17 -15.05 7.94
C MET A 109 -1.83 -13.86 8.82
N ILE A 110 -1.18 -14.11 9.95
CA ILE A 110 -0.60 -13.06 10.80
C ILE A 110 0.88 -13.36 10.98
N THR A 111 1.74 -12.39 10.66
CA THR A 111 3.18 -12.48 10.92
C THR A 111 3.52 -11.68 12.16
N ILE A 112 4.11 -12.33 13.17
CA ILE A 112 4.68 -11.67 14.35
C ILE A 112 6.18 -11.52 14.16
N SER A 113 6.65 -10.28 14.02
CA SER A 113 8.08 -9.97 13.90
C SER A 113 8.72 -9.64 15.23
N GLY A 114 9.85 -10.25 15.55
CA GLY A 114 10.70 -9.87 16.68
C GLY A 114 11.49 -8.58 16.43
N TYR A 115 11.90 -7.89 17.50
CA TYR A 115 12.74 -6.68 17.47
C TYR A 115 14.08 -6.88 16.73
N ASP A 116 14.56 -8.13 16.67
CA ASP A 116 15.84 -8.54 16.10
C ASP A 116 15.79 -8.79 14.57
N GLY A 117 14.70 -8.38 13.91
CA GLY A 117 14.58 -8.33 12.46
C GLY A 117 15.62 -7.43 11.80
N GLY A 118 16.15 -7.86 10.64
CA GLY A 118 17.11 -7.07 9.86
C GLY A 118 16.49 -5.86 9.16
N THR A 119 17.34 -4.90 8.76
CA THR A 119 16.93 -3.73 7.95
C THR A 119 18.06 -3.23 7.05
N GLY A 120 17.70 -2.66 5.89
CA GLY A 120 18.65 -2.00 5.01
C GLY A 120 19.00 -0.57 5.43
N ALA A 121 18.08 0.13 6.10
CA ALA A 121 18.24 1.49 6.62
C ALA A 121 17.20 1.76 7.72
N SER A 122 17.64 2.27 8.86
CA SER A 122 16.80 2.60 10.02
C SER A 122 17.57 3.50 11.00
N PRO A 123 16.92 4.37 11.76
CA PRO A 123 17.54 5.05 12.89
C PRO A 123 18.11 4.04 13.90
N LEU A 124 19.28 4.34 14.45
CA LEU A 124 19.92 3.45 15.43
C LEU A 124 19.09 3.32 16.71
N SER A 125 18.40 4.39 17.11
CA SER A 125 17.46 4.38 18.24
C SER A 125 16.40 3.29 18.08
N SER A 126 15.74 3.25 16.93
CA SER A 126 14.65 2.30 16.65
C SER A 126 15.16 0.85 16.60
N VAL A 127 16.34 0.63 16.02
CA VAL A 127 16.98 -0.71 15.98
C VAL A 127 17.35 -1.23 17.38
N LYS A 128 17.61 -0.33 18.33
CA LYS A 128 18.08 -0.70 19.68
C LYS A 128 17.00 -0.68 20.74
N TYR A 129 15.95 0.10 20.57
CA TYR A 129 15.03 0.44 21.65
C TYR A 129 13.54 0.28 21.28
N ALA A 130 13.19 -0.25 20.11
CA ALA A 130 11.81 -0.47 19.73
C ALA A 130 11.52 -1.94 19.35
N GLY A 131 10.35 -2.43 19.76
CA GLY A 131 9.91 -3.81 19.58
C GLY A 131 10.34 -4.76 20.71
N SER A 132 9.68 -5.91 20.78
CA SER A 132 9.93 -6.98 21.76
C SER A 132 10.41 -8.29 21.10
N PRO A 133 10.99 -9.23 21.88
CA PRO A 133 11.29 -10.59 21.40
C PRO A 133 10.07 -11.25 20.77
N TRP A 134 10.27 -12.02 19.70
CA TRP A 134 9.16 -12.66 19.00
C TRP A 134 8.50 -13.74 19.86
N GLU A 135 9.22 -14.37 20.79
CA GLU A 135 8.72 -15.40 21.70
C GLU A 135 7.52 -14.88 22.51
N LEU A 136 7.62 -13.66 23.03
CA LEU A 136 6.57 -13.02 23.83
C LEU A 136 5.32 -12.73 22.99
N GLY A 137 5.49 -12.05 21.84
CA GLY A 137 4.37 -11.69 20.98
C GLY A 137 3.72 -12.89 20.31
N LEU A 138 4.50 -13.93 19.99
CA LEU A 138 4.02 -15.15 19.36
C LEU A 138 3.11 -15.93 20.31
N ILE A 139 3.55 -16.17 21.55
CA ILE A 139 2.73 -16.92 22.51
C ILE A 139 1.48 -16.14 22.92
N GLU A 140 1.59 -14.82 23.12
CA GLU A 140 0.45 -13.95 23.40
C GLU A 140 -0.58 -14.01 22.26
N THR A 141 -0.11 -13.94 21.02
CA THR A 141 -0.95 -14.05 19.82
C THR A 141 -1.60 -15.41 19.69
N HIS A 142 -0.83 -16.49 19.87
CA HIS A 142 -1.35 -17.85 19.81
C HIS A 142 -2.47 -18.05 20.81
N ASN A 143 -2.22 -17.72 22.09
CA ASN A 143 -3.18 -17.93 23.17
C ASN A 143 -4.44 -17.08 22.97
N ALA A 144 -4.29 -15.78 22.67
CA ALA A 144 -5.43 -14.90 22.44
C ALA A 144 -6.33 -15.39 21.28
N LEU A 145 -5.74 -15.86 20.18
CA LEU A 145 -6.50 -16.40 19.06
C LEU A 145 -7.20 -17.72 19.39
N VAL A 146 -6.57 -18.59 20.18
CA VAL A 146 -7.18 -19.88 20.59
C VAL A 146 -8.37 -19.62 21.49
N GLU A 147 -8.19 -18.84 22.55
CA GLU A 147 -9.21 -18.55 23.57
C GLU A 147 -10.42 -17.81 22.98
N ASN A 148 -10.23 -17.01 21.93
CA ASN A 148 -11.31 -16.33 21.22
C ASN A 148 -11.95 -17.17 20.10
N GLY A 149 -11.56 -18.43 19.91
CA GLY A 149 -12.12 -19.29 18.87
C GLY A 149 -11.75 -18.88 17.44
N LEU A 150 -10.60 -18.23 17.24
CA LEU A 150 -10.17 -17.66 15.95
C LEU A 150 -8.95 -18.35 15.35
N ARG A 151 -8.17 -19.09 16.15
CA ARG A 151 -6.88 -19.66 15.75
C ARG A 151 -6.95 -20.60 14.55
N HIS A 152 -8.03 -21.35 14.39
CA HIS A 152 -8.25 -22.27 13.28
C HIS A 152 -8.43 -21.58 11.92
N LYS A 153 -8.70 -20.26 11.90
CA LYS A 153 -8.92 -19.47 10.68
C LYS A 153 -7.67 -18.79 10.14
N VAL A 154 -6.62 -18.67 10.96
CA VAL A 154 -5.44 -17.85 10.62
C VAL A 154 -4.17 -18.66 10.76
N ARG A 155 -3.31 -18.60 9.74
CA ARG A 155 -1.94 -19.14 9.84
C ARG A 155 -1.02 -18.17 10.57
N LEU A 156 -0.36 -18.62 11.63
CA LEU A 156 0.65 -17.81 12.32
C LEU A 156 2.03 -17.99 11.69
N GLN A 157 2.62 -16.88 11.28
CA GLN A 157 4.02 -16.81 10.86
C GLN A 157 4.82 -16.03 11.90
N VAL A 158 6.09 -16.40 12.07
CA VAL A 158 7.02 -15.64 12.90
C VAL A 158 8.30 -15.35 12.12
N ASP A 159 8.87 -14.17 12.32
CA ASP A 159 10.22 -13.84 11.89
C ASP A 159 10.94 -12.98 12.94
N GLY A 160 12.24 -12.72 12.73
CA GLY A 160 13.09 -12.05 13.71
C GLY A 160 14.21 -12.97 14.15
N GLY A 161 15.43 -12.69 13.71
CA GLY A 161 16.62 -13.45 14.12
C GLY A 161 16.65 -14.96 13.80
N MET A 162 15.67 -15.54 13.11
CA MET A 162 15.63 -16.97 12.77
C MET A 162 16.86 -17.42 11.97
N LYS A 163 17.53 -18.49 12.42
CA LYS A 163 18.78 -18.99 11.82
C LYS A 163 18.85 -20.53 11.72
N THR A 164 18.21 -21.26 12.61
CA THR A 164 18.46 -22.69 12.83
C THR A 164 17.17 -23.52 12.78
N GLY A 165 17.33 -24.84 12.67
CA GLY A 165 16.22 -25.78 12.84
C GLY A 165 15.66 -25.78 14.26
N LEU A 166 16.50 -25.53 15.28
CA LEU A 166 16.02 -25.39 16.66
C LEU A 166 15.10 -24.16 16.83
N ASP A 167 15.39 -23.04 16.15
CA ASP A 167 14.53 -21.86 16.17
C ASP A 167 13.13 -22.20 15.63
N ILE A 168 13.06 -22.97 14.53
CA ILE A 168 11.80 -23.46 13.95
C ILE A 168 11.02 -24.30 14.96
N VAL A 169 11.69 -25.24 15.63
CA VAL A 169 11.06 -26.15 16.60
C VAL A 169 10.49 -25.37 17.79
N LYS A 170 11.28 -24.45 18.36
CA LYS A 170 10.81 -23.60 19.46
C LYS A 170 9.65 -22.71 19.05
N ALA A 171 9.74 -22.08 17.88
CA ALA A 171 8.66 -21.27 17.33
C ALA A 171 7.39 -22.08 17.06
N ALA A 172 7.52 -23.31 16.55
CA ALA A 172 6.38 -24.20 16.36
C ALA A 172 5.70 -24.50 17.70
N ILE A 173 6.48 -24.90 18.71
CA ILE A 173 5.97 -25.13 20.08
C ILE A 173 5.20 -23.93 20.62
N LEU A 174 5.73 -22.71 20.42
CA LEU A 174 5.10 -21.47 20.85
C LEU A 174 3.91 -21.03 19.97
N GLY A 175 3.58 -21.78 18.92
CA GLY A 175 2.32 -21.61 18.18
C GLY A 175 2.44 -21.23 16.71
N ALA A 176 3.65 -21.12 16.14
CA ALA A 176 3.86 -20.76 14.74
C ALA A 176 3.68 -21.95 13.78
N GLU A 177 3.25 -21.64 12.56
CA GLU A 177 3.07 -22.59 11.44
C GLU A 177 4.00 -22.30 10.26
N SER A 178 4.52 -21.07 10.20
CA SER A 178 5.37 -20.58 9.13
C SER A 178 6.50 -19.73 9.70
N PHE A 179 7.66 -19.75 9.05
CA PHE A 179 8.90 -19.19 9.58
C PHE A 179 9.56 -18.31 8.52
N GLY A 180 9.69 -17.02 8.81
CA GLY A 180 10.30 -16.04 7.93
C GLY A 180 11.80 -15.91 8.17
N PHE A 181 12.58 -15.93 7.09
CA PHE A 181 14.03 -15.77 7.13
C PHE A 181 14.47 -14.60 6.24
N GLY A 182 15.29 -13.71 6.79
CA GLY A 182 15.86 -12.58 6.04
C GLY A 182 17.39 -12.61 6.04
N THR A 183 18.00 -12.33 7.19
CA THR A 183 19.45 -12.17 7.31
C THR A 183 20.24 -13.44 7.01
N ALA A 184 19.81 -14.61 7.49
CA ALA A 184 20.58 -15.83 7.29
C ALA A 184 20.67 -16.27 5.80
N PRO A 185 19.58 -16.25 5.01
CA PRO A 185 19.67 -16.43 3.55
C PRO A 185 20.53 -15.36 2.85
N LEU A 186 20.50 -14.10 3.31
CA LEU A 186 21.40 -13.08 2.75
C LEU A 186 22.88 -13.40 3.04
N ILE A 187 23.19 -13.99 4.20
CA ILE A 187 24.54 -14.46 4.53
C ILE A 187 24.93 -15.64 3.65
N SER A 188 24.04 -16.62 3.43
CA SER A 188 24.33 -17.73 2.51
C SER A 188 24.56 -17.25 1.08
N LEU A 189 23.95 -16.12 0.67
CA LEU A 189 24.17 -15.48 -0.62
C LEU A 189 25.41 -14.57 -0.67
N GLY A 190 26.19 -14.47 0.42
CA GLY A 190 27.48 -13.75 0.45
C GLY A 190 27.50 -12.45 1.25
N CYS A 191 26.44 -12.12 2.00
CA CYS A 191 26.52 -11.02 2.97
C CYS A 191 27.59 -11.31 4.03
N LYS A 192 28.50 -10.35 4.25
CA LYS A 192 29.55 -10.42 5.31
C LYS A 192 29.19 -9.63 6.57
N TYR A 193 27.92 -9.25 6.70
CA TYR A 193 27.37 -8.58 7.88
C TYR A 193 28.10 -7.28 8.29
N LEU A 194 28.61 -6.53 7.32
CA LEU A 194 29.37 -5.28 7.52
C LEU A 194 28.49 -4.09 7.97
N ARG A 195 27.17 -4.21 7.92
CA ARG A 195 26.18 -3.19 8.35
C ARG A 195 26.26 -1.83 7.64
N ILE A 196 26.82 -1.82 6.43
CA ILE A 196 26.90 -0.64 5.53
C ILE A 196 25.78 -0.61 4.46
N CYS A 197 24.68 -1.34 4.67
CA CYS A 197 23.61 -1.52 3.68
C CYS A 197 22.99 -0.20 3.19
N HIS A 198 22.93 0.81 4.05
CA HIS A 198 22.36 2.13 3.78
C HIS A 198 23.30 3.02 2.95
N LEU A 199 24.60 2.72 2.92
CA LEU A 199 25.63 3.55 2.28
C LEU A 199 25.79 3.27 0.78
N ASN A 200 25.13 2.25 0.24
CA ASN A 200 25.25 1.81 -1.16
C ASN A 200 26.64 1.29 -1.57
N ASN A 201 27.53 0.99 -0.61
CA ASN A 201 28.89 0.51 -0.85
C ASN A 201 29.09 -0.94 -0.36
N CYS A 202 28.07 -1.79 -0.51
CA CYS A 202 28.13 -3.18 -0.07
C CYS A 202 29.25 -3.94 -0.80
N ALA A 203 30.31 -4.29 -0.08
CA ALA A 203 31.52 -4.94 -0.61
C ALA A 203 31.29 -6.30 -1.28
N THR A 204 30.11 -6.89 -1.12
CA THR A 204 29.75 -8.18 -1.74
C THR A 204 28.58 -8.10 -2.72
N GLY A 205 28.23 -6.89 -3.15
CA GLY A 205 27.18 -6.68 -4.17
C GLY A 205 25.75 -7.01 -3.73
N VAL A 206 25.52 -7.37 -2.46
CA VAL A 206 24.19 -7.79 -1.94
C VAL A 206 23.24 -6.61 -1.76
N ALA A 207 23.62 -5.62 -0.95
CA ALA A 207 22.74 -4.51 -0.55
C ALA A 207 23.13 -3.17 -1.19
N THR A 208 23.42 -3.17 -2.49
CA THR A 208 23.84 -1.98 -3.25
C THR A 208 23.13 -1.91 -4.62
N GLN A 209 23.04 -0.70 -5.16
CA GLN A 209 22.61 -0.40 -6.53
C GLN A 209 23.77 0.08 -7.41
N ASP A 210 25.00 0.13 -6.88
CA ASP A 210 26.20 0.37 -7.67
C ASP A 210 26.41 -0.81 -8.63
N GLU A 211 26.51 -0.51 -9.93
CA GLU A 211 26.58 -1.51 -10.99
C GLU A 211 27.89 -2.31 -10.93
N THR A 212 29.00 -1.66 -10.60
CA THR A 212 30.33 -2.30 -10.47
C THR A 212 30.31 -3.27 -9.30
N LEU A 213 29.81 -2.84 -8.13
CA LEU A 213 29.72 -3.70 -6.96
C LEU A 213 28.80 -4.91 -7.18
N ARG A 214 27.67 -4.71 -7.86
CA ARG A 214 26.74 -5.79 -8.20
C ARG A 214 27.36 -6.78 -9.19
N ARG A 215 27.94 -6.28 -10.29
CA ARG A 215 28.48 -7.12 -11.37
C ARG A 215 29.70 -7.90 -10.89
N ASP A 216 30.63 -7.24 -10.22
CA ASP A 216 31.96 -7.80 -10.01
C ASP A 216 32.03 -8.61 -8.70
N TYR A 217 31.20 -8.28 -7.68
CA TYR A 217 31.30 -8.85 -6.33
C TYR A 217 30.10 -9.67 -5.85
N PHE A 218 28.92 -9.58 -6.49
CA PHE A 218 27.83 -10.49 -6.15
C PHE A 218 28.11 -11.88 -6.72
N LYS A 219 28.28 -12.87 -5.84
CA LYS A 219 28.55 -14.28 -6.20
C LYS A 219 27.48 -15.24 -5.67
N GLY A 220 26.36 -14.72 -5.16
CA GLY A 220 25.28 -15.52 -4.60
C GLY A 220 24.55 -16.30 -5.69
N LEU A 221 24.42 -17.61 -5.50
CA LEU A 221 23.67 -18.50 -6.39
C LEU A 221 22.40 -19.02 -5.69
N PRO A 222 21.30 -19.28 -6.43
CA PRO A 222 20.09 -19.88 -5.85
C PRO A 222 20.37 -21.14 -5.03
N GLU A 223 21.28 -21.99 -5.50
CA GLU A 223 21.69 -23.24 -4.86
C GLU A 223 22.26 -23.02 -3.46
N MET A 224 22.93 -21.89 -3.20
CA MET A 224 23.46 -21.57 -1.87
C MET A 224 22.34 -21.36 -0.85
N ALA A 225 21.29 -20.63 -1.24
CA ALA A 225 20.11 -20.44 -0.41
C ALA A 225 19.31 -21.74 -0.25
N MET A 226 19.17 -22.52 -1.33
CA MET A 226 18.54 -23.83 -1.28
C MET A 226 19.25 -24.77 -0.30
N ASN A 227 20.59 -24.82 -0.35
CA ASN A 227 21.40 -25.64 0.56
C ASN A 227 21.25 -25.20 2.01
N TYR A 228 21.23 -23.89 2.28
CA TYR A 228 20.93 -23.36 3.62
C TYR A 228 19.58 -23.88 4.14
N PHE A 229 18.51 -23.77 3.34
CA PHE A 229 17.19 -24.28 3.76
C PHE A 229 17.14 -25.80 3.87
N ARG A 230 17.89 -26.56 3.06
CA ARG A 230 18.04 -28.02 3.22
C ARG A 230 18.69 -28.37 4.56
N PHE A 231 19.72 -27.63 4.98
CA PHE A 231 20.36 -27.85 6.29
C PHE A 231 19.42 -27.52 7.44
N VAL A 232 18.76 -26.35 7.40
CA VAL A 232 17.78 -25.95 8.42
C VAL A 232 16.65 -26.97 8.52
N THR A 233 16.14 -27.45 7.38
CA THR A 233 15.10 -28.50 7.35
C THR A 233 15.61 -29.82 7.91
N THR A 234 16.85 -30.20 7.60
CA THR A 234 17.46 -31.44 8.12
C THR A 234 17.62 -31.38 9.63
N GLU A 235 18.14 -30.28 10.17
CA GLU A 235 18.24 -30.04 11.61
C GLU A 235 16.86 -30.06 12.28
N THR A 236 15.86 -29.40 11.68
CA THR A 236 14.47 -29.44 12.18
C THR A 236 13.96 -30.87 12.31
N ARG A 237 14.19 -31.72 11.30
CA ARG A 237 13.78 -33.13 11.33
C ARG A 237 14.54 -33.96 12.38
N GLN A 238 15.81 -33.63 12.64
CA GLN A 238 16.58 -34.29 13.71
C GLN A 238 15.99 -33.96 15.08
N TRP A 239 15.62 -32.70 15.33
CA TRP A 239 14.92 -32.30 16.56
C TRP A 239 13.54 -32.96 16.68
N LEU A 240 12.76 -33.02 15.60
CA LEU A 240 11.48 -33.75 15.60
C LEU A 240 11.66 -35.22 15.98
N ALA A 241 12.67 -35.90 15.43
CA ALA A 241 12.99 -37.28 15.77
C ALA A 241 13.41 -37.42 17.24
N GLN A 242 14.21 -36.49 17.77
CA GLN A 242 14.63 -36.49 19.18
C GLN A 242 13.46 -36.27 20.15
N LEU A 243 12.46 -35.46 19.76
CA LEU A 243 11.23 -35.26 20.52
C LEU A 243 10.22 -36.40 20.34
N GLY A 244 10.48 -37.36 19.45
CA GLY A 244 9.54 -38.45 19.14
C GLY A 244 8.30 -37.99 18.35
N VAL A 245 8.39 -36.88 17.62
CA VAL A 245 7.27 -36.26 16.90
C VAL A 245 7.44 -36.43 15.39
N ALA A 246 6.42 -36.94 14.70
CA ALA A 246 6.49 -37.24 13.28
C ALA A 246 6.22 -36.03 12.36
N ARG A 247 5.35 -35.10 12.78
CA ARG A 247 4.91 -33.95 11.98
C ARG A 247 5.13 -32.65 12.73
N LEU A 248 5.58 -31.61 12.03
CA LEU A 248 5.80 -30.30 12.63
C LEU A 248 4.53 -29.71 13.25
N THR A 249 3.36 -29.98 12.64
CA THR A 249 2.05 -29.56 13.14
C THR A 249 1.73 -30.10 14.53
N ASP A 250 2.28 -31.27 14.89
CA ASP A 250 2.04 -31.92 16.18
C ASP A 250 2.82 -31.24 17.32
N LEU A 251 3.75 -30.32 17.00
CA LEU A 251 4.40 -29.46 17.98
C LEU A 251 3.57 -28.22 18.32
N ILE A 252 2.60 -27.83 17.48
CA ILE A 252 2.05 -26.47 17.56
C ILE A 252 1.24 -26.29 18.84
N GLY A 253 1.67 -25.34 19.68
CA GLY A 253 1.08 -25.07 20.99
C GLY A 253 1.49 -26.03 22.11
N ARG A 254 2.40 -26.99 21.85
CA ARG A 254 2.86 -27.99 22.84
C ARG A 254 3.92 -27.45 23.79
N VAL A 255 3.60 -26.38 24.50
CA VAL A 255 4.53 -25.73 25.45
C VAL A 255 4.96 -26.65 26.60
N ASP A 256 4.26 -27.78 26.82
CA ASP A 256 4.69 -28.85 27.72
C ASP A 256 6.03 -29.50 27.33
N LEU A 257 6.49 -29.30 26.09
CA LEU A 257 7.80 -29.79 25.61
C LEU A 257 8.95 -28.84 25.96
N LEU A 258 8.69 -27.73 26.66
CA LEU A 258 9.69 -26.77 27.10
C LEU A 258 9.77 -26.77 28.63
N GLU A 259 11.00 -26.71 29.15
CA GLU A 259 11.28 -26.49 30.57
C GLU A 259 12.12 -25.22 30.75
N ILE A 260 11.87 -24.50 31.85
CA ILE A 260 12.68 -23.34 32.23
C ILE A 260 13.93 -23.87 32.95
N VAL A 261 15.10 -23.64 32.35
CA VAL A 261 16.38 -23.95 32.98
C VAL A 261 16.82 -22.85 33.93
N GLU A 262 17.62 -23.20 34.95
CA GLU A 262 18.17 -22.23 35.89
C GLU A 262 19.11 -21.24 35.19
N GLY A 263 18.98 -19.95 35.53
CA GLY A 263 19.85 -18.91 34.98
C GLY A 263 21.30 -19.02 35.45
N GLU A 264 22.25 -18.84 34.53
CA GLU A 264 23.69 -18.93 34.78
C GLU A 264 24.20 -17.76 35.65
N ASN A 265 23.51 -16.61 35.64
CA ASN A 265 23.90 -15.42 36.40
C ASN A 265 22.72 -14.74 37.14
N ASP A 266 23.07 -13.82 38.05
CA ASP A 266 22.09 -13.11 38.90
C ASP A 266 21.06 -12.28 38.12
N LYS A 267 21.35 -11.89 36.88
CA LYS A 267 20.37 -11.17 36.05
C LYS A 267 19.38 -12.14 35.42
N GLN A 268 19.85 -13.29 34.93
CA GLN A 268 18.99 -14.33 34.36
C GLN A 268 18.08 -14.96 35.41
N ARG A 269 18.57 -15.21 36.63
CA ARG A 269 17.77 -15.73 37.75
C ARG A 269 16.62 -14.82 38.20
N LYS A 270 16.58 -13.57 37.73
CA LYS A 270 15.49 -12.61 38.01
C LYS A 270 14.41 -12.61 36.92
N LEU A 271 14.59 -13.35 35.83
CA LEU A 271 13.59 -13.45 34.77
C LEU A 271 12.45 -14.35 35.23
N VAL A 272 11.21 -13.88 35.03
CA VAL A 272 10.00 -14.66 35.25
C VAL A 272 9.49 -15.09 33.88
N LEU A 273 9.62 -16.38 33.56
CA LEU A 273 9.33 -16.92 32.22
C LEU A 273 8.09 -17.83 32.19
N ASP A 274 7.43 -18.05 33.34
CA ASP A 274 6.30 -18.96 33.46
C ASP A 274 5.15 -18.61 32.50
N GLY A 275 4.99 -17.31 32.19
CA GLY A 275 4.01 -16.82 31.22
C GLY A 275 4.19 -17.38 29.79
N LEU A 276 5.41 -17.79 29.42
CA LEU A 276 5.68 -18.42 28.11
C LEU A 276 5.16 -19.85 28.01
N LEU A 277 4.91 -20.51 29.15
CA LEU A 277 4.49 -21.91 29.22
C LEU A 277 2.98 -22.05 29.52
N LEU A 278 2.22 -20.96 29.44
CA LEU A 278 0.78 -20.99 29.63
C LEU A 278 0.08 -21.65 28.44
N GLN A 279 -0.67 -22.72 28.72
CA GLN A 279 -1.52 -23.37 27.73
C GLN A 279 -2.90 -22.71 27.67
N PRO A 280 -3.40 -22.32 26.49
CA PRO A 280 -4.73 -21.76 26.34
C PRO A 280 -5.80 -22.83 26.45
N SER A 281 -6.98 -22.46 26.94
CA SER A 281 -8.17 -23.32 26.82
C SER A 281 -8.67 -23.28 25.38
N VAL A 282 -8.86 -24.45 24.76
CA VAL A 282 -9.35 -24.56 23.38
C VAL A 282 -10.88 -24.63 23.39
N PRO A 283 -11.61 -23.61 22.90
CA PRO A 283 -13.06 -23.66 22.81
C PRO A 283 -13.55 -24.68 21.77
N GLU A 284 -14.79 -25.15 21.92
CA GLU A 284 -15.43 -26.04 20.94
C GLU A 284 -15.45 -25.40 19.54
N GLY A 285 -15.14 -26.19 18.51
CA GLY A 285 -15.04 -25.71 17.13
C GLY A 285 -13.78 -24.89 16.81
N SER A 286 -12.86 -24.73 17.76
CA SER A 286 -11.53 -24.13 17.54
C SER A 286 -10.43 -25.18 17.43
N ALA A 287 -9.20 -24.74 17.13
CA ALA A 287 -8.01 -25.57 17.04
C ALA A 287 -6.76 -24.77 17.40
N LEU A 288 -5.64 -25.46 17.65
CA LEU A 288 -4.34 -24.83 17.95
C LEU A 288 -3.63 -24.26 16.71
N PHE A 289 -4.05 -24.64 15.50
CA PHE A 289 -3.43 -24.22 14.25
C PHE A 289 -4.46 -24.07 13.13
N ASN A 290 -4.06 -23.48 11.99
CA ASN A 290 -4.94 -23.17 10.88
C ASN A 290 -5.49 -24.43 10.22
N GLN A 291 -6.79 -24.47 9.97
CA GLN A 291 -7.50 -25.57 9.32
C GLN A 291 -8.36 -25.11 8.14
N ILE A 292 -8.86 -23.87 8.19
CA ILE A 292 -9.76 -23.31 7.17
C ILE A 292 -9.28 -21.92 6.72
N ARG A 293 -9.72 -21.50 5.53
CA ARG A 293 -9.51 -20.14 5.04
C ARG A 293 -10.45 -19.16 5.74
N ASN A 294 -9.99 -17.93 5.98
CA ASN A 294 -10.75 -16.92 6.68
C ASN A 294 -11.60 -16.10 5.70
N GLU A 295 -12.68 -16.69 5.22
CA GLU A 295 -13.54 -16.02 4.23
C GLU A 295 -14.36 -14.87 4.86
N PRO A 296 -14.43 -13.70 4.21
CA PRO A 296 -15.29 -12.60 4.65
C PRO A 296 -16.76 -12.99 4.69
N HIS A 297 -17.51 -12.43 5.66
CA HIS A 297 -18.96 -12.61 5.71
C HIS A 297 -19.66 -11.97 4.49
N ASP A 298 -19.19 -10.80 4.07
CA ASP A 298 -19.65 -10.16 2.82
C ASP A 298 -18.82 -10.69 1.65
N PRO A 299 -19.42 -11.38 0.65
CA PRO A 299 -18.68 -11.87 -0.50
C PRO A 299 -18.40 -10.78 -1.56
N GLY A 300 -18.95 -9.57 -1.41
CA GLY A 300 -18.90 -8.53 -2.44
C GLY A 300 -19.85 -8.82 -3.60
N LYS A 301 -21.15 -8.98 -3.31
CA LYS A 301 -22.16 -9.40 -4.29
C LYS A 301 -22.16 -8.55 -5.57
N LEU A 302 -22.07 -7.22 -5.46
CA LEU A 302 -22.02 -6.36 -6.63
C LEU A 302 -20.77 -6.61 -7.48
N ASN A 303 -19.60 -6.85 -6.87
CA ASN A 303 -18.39 -7.18 -7.62
C ASN A 303 -18.51 -8.51 -8.38
N LEU A 304 -19.20 -9.49 -7.81
CA LEU A 304 -19.51 -10.75 -8.48
C LEU A 304 -20.46 -10.52 -9.67
N GLU A 305 -21.51 -9.74 -9.47
CA GLU A 305 -22.48 -9.37 -10.52
C GLU A 305 -21.80 -8.63 -11.69
N LEU A 306 -20.90 -7.68 -11.40
CA LEU A 306 -20.16 -6.96 -12.43
C LEU A 306 -19.28 -7.90 -13.27
N VAL A 307 -18.65 -8.89 -12.64
CA VAL A 307 -17.86 -9.90 -13.35
C VAL A 307 -18.76 -10.84 -14.16
N GLU A 308 -19.89 -11.27 -13.63
CA GLU A 308 -20.86 -12.10 -14.35
C GLU A 308 -21.37 -11.40 -15.62
N ARG A 309 -21.71 -10.11 -15.51
CA ARG A 309 -22.27 -9.35 -16.64
C ARG A 309 -21.22 -8.88 -17.64
N TYR A 310 -20.04 -8.48 -17.18
CA TYR A 310 -19.07 -7.77 -18.02
C TYR A 310 -17.69 -8.44 -18.11
N GLY A 311 -17.46 -9.55 -17.40
CA GLY A 311 -16.18 -10.26 -17.40
C GLY A 311 -15.82 -10.79 -18.78
N ASP A 312 -16.80 -11.28 -19.53
CA ASP A 312 -16.61 -11.73 -20.92
C ASP A 312 -16.14 -10.59 -21.84
N SER A 313 -16.75 -9.41 -21.72
CA SER A 313 -16.35 -8.22 -22.47
C SER A 313 -14.96 -7.75 -22.09
N ALA A 314 -14.61 -7.83 -20.81
CA ALA A 314 -13.28 -7.51 -20.31
C ALA A 314 -12.21 -8.46 -20.87
N ILE A 315 -12.44 -9.78 -20.86
CA ILE A 315 -11.51 -10.80 -21.36
C ILE A 315 -11.33 -10.69 -22.89
N LYS A 316 -12.42 -10.42 -23.62
CA LYS A 316 -12.40 -10.33 -25.09
C LYS A 316 -11.96 -8.95 -25.61
N LYS A 317 -11.75 -7.98 -24.72
CA LYS A 317 -11.53 -6.56 -25.05
C LYS A 317 -12.57 -6.00 -26.02
N SER A 318 -13.85 -6.35 -25.84
CA SER A 318 -14.92 -5.87 -26.72
C SER A 318 -15.51 -4.53 -26.29
N GLY A 319 -15.08 -4.00 -25.14
CA GLY A 319 -15.70 -2.83 -24.51
C GLY A 319 -17.15 -3.09 -24.10
N GLY A 320 -17.90 -2.02 -23.85
CA GLY A 320 -19.33 -2.11 -23.59
C GLY A 320 -19.87 -0.95 -22.75
N GLN A 321 -21.18 -1.00 -22.52
CA GLN A 321 -21.90 -0.09 -21.63
C GLN A 321 -22.76 -0.89 -20.66
N GLY A 322 -22.89 -0.39 -19.43
CA GLY A 322 -23.62 -1.03 -18.36
C GLY A 322 -24.26 -0.02 -17.41
N TYR A 323 -25.24 -0.48 -16.65
CA TYR A 323 -25.90 0.33 -15.63
C TYR A 323 -26.17 -0.51 -14.37
N VAL A 324 -25.87 0.05 -13.20
CA VAL A 324 -26.18 -0.57 -11.89
C VAL A 324 -26.58 0.48 -10.85
N VAL A 325 -27.38 0.08 -9.85
CA VAL A 325 -27.67 0.91 -8.67
C VAL A 325 -26.74 0.50 -7.55
N VAL A 326 -26.20 1.47 -6.81
CA VAL A 326 -25.21 1.24 -5.75
C VAL A 326 -25.67 1.84 -4.42
N ARG A 327 -25.21 1.24 -3.33
CA ARG A 327 -25.44 1.69 -1.95
C ARG A 327 -24.13 1.74 -1.18
N ASN A 328 -24.11 2.44 -0.06
CA ASN A 328 -22.91 2.58 0.78
C ASN A 328 -22.38 1.22 1.31
N THR A 329 -23.21 0.17 1.30
CA THR A 329 -22.83 -1.20 1.63
C THR A 329 -22.05 -1.90 0.51
N ASP A 330 -22.15 -1.41 -0.73
CA ASP A 330 -21.42 -1.93 -1.89
C ASP A 330 -20.01 -1.31 -1.89
N ARG A 331 -19.04 -2.12 -1.47
CA ARG A 331 -17.65 -1.68 -1.24
C ARG A 331 -16.71 -2.23 -2.30
N SER A 332 -15.59 -1.53 -2.51
CA SER A 332 -14.54 -1.95 -3.45
C SER A 332 -15.06 -2.16 -4.87
N ILE A 333 -16.05 -1.37 -5.29
CA ILE A 333 -16.74 -1.54 -6.58
C ILE A 333 -15.73 -1.42 -7.71
N GLY A 334 -15.70 -2.44 -8.58
CA GLY A 334 -14.80 -2.50 -9.74
C GLY A 334 -13.49 -3.24 -9.49
N ALA A 335 -13.16 -3.58 -8.24
CA ALA A 335 -11.91 -4.27 -7.88
C ALA A 335 -11.79 -5.62 -8.60
N ARG A 336 -12.85 -6.45 -8.56
CA ARG A 336 -12.81 -7.81 -9.10
C ARG A 336 -12.74 -7.84 -10.62
N LEU A 337 -13.44 -6.92 -11.27
CA LEU A 337 -13.37 -6.72 -12.71
C LEU A 337 -12.00 -6.18 -13.13
N SER A 338 -11.41 -5.25 -12.36
CA SER A 338 -10.05 -4.77 -12.60
C SER A 338 -8.99 -5.85 -12.42
N GLY A 339 -9.15 -6.72 -11.42
CA GLY A 339 -8.31 -7.91 -11.25
C GLY A 339 -8.39 -8.86 -12.44
N LEU A 340 -9.59 -9.11 -12.97
CA LEU A 340 -9.79 -9.91 -14.18
C LEU A 340 -9.13 -9.29 -15.42
N ILE A 341 -9.29 -7.97 -15.62
CA ILE A 341 -8.62 -7.23 -16.70
C ILE A 341 -7.11 -7.35 -16.55
N ALA A 342 -6.58 -7.09 -15.36
CA ALA A 342 -5.14 -7.10 -15.10
C ALA A 342 -4.51 -8.50 -15.25
N ARG A 343 -5.22 -9.56 -14.84
CA ARG A 343 -4.80 -10.95 -15.06
C ARG A 343 -4.69 -11.28 -16.54
N THR A 344 -5.64 -10.82 -17.36
CA THR A 344 -5.70 -11.17 -18.79
C THR A 344 -4.85 -10.24 -19.66
N HIS A 345 -4.74 -8.96 -19.31
CA HIS A 345 -4.23 -7.91 -20.20
C HIS A 345 -3.18 -6.99 -19.54
N GLY A 346 -2.85 -7.21 -18.28
CA GLY A 346 -2.02 -6.28 -17.50
C GLY A 346 -2.74 -4.98 -17.18
N ASP A 347 -2.04 -4.04 -16.55
CA ASP A 347 -2.64 -2.82 -15.99
C ASP A 347 -3.35 -1.92 -17.01
N ARG A 348 -2.90 -1.93 -18.27
CA ARG A 348 -3.31 -0.95 -19.31
C ARG A 348 -3.72 -1.58 -20.63
N GLY A 349 -3.80 -2.92 -20.70
CA GLY A 349 -3.99 -3.61 -21.97
C GLY A 349 -5.37 -3.44 -22.59
N MET A 350 -6.33 -2.81 -21.90
CA MET A 350 -7.69 -2.55 -22.39
C MET A 350 -7.95 -1.04 -22.61
N ASP A 351 -6.92 -0.18 -22.57
CA ASP A 351 -7.07 1.28 -22.73
C ASP A 351 -7.76 1.69 -24.06
N ASP A 352 -7.74 0.84 -25.08
CA ASP A 352 -8.36 1.03 -26.39
C ASP A 352 -9.79 0.44 -26.53
N ALA A 353 -10.25 -0.32 -25.55
CA ALA A 353 -11.55 -0.99 -25.55
C ALA A 353 -12.36 -0.63 -24.30
N LEU A 354 -13.00 0.54 -24.31
CA LEU A 354 -13.66 1.10 -23.14
C LEU A 354 -14.89 0.29 -22.72
N LEU A 355 -14.90 -0.16 -21.47
CA LEU A 355 -16.08 -0.67 -20.77
C LEU A 355 -16.56 0.41 -19.79
N THR A 356 -17.71 1.01 -20.10
CA THR A 356 -18.32 2.06 -19.28
C THR A 356 -19.46 1.48 -18.45
N ILE A 357 -19.47 1.76 -17.15
CA ILE A 357 -20.53 1.33 -16.25
C ILE A 357 -21.06 2.56 -15.53
N ASP A 358 -22.27 2.95 -15.89
CA ASP A 358 -23.03 4.00 -15.24
C ASP A 358 -23.65 3.48 -13.95
N MET A 359 -23.62 4.30 -12.91
CA MET A 359 -24.02 3.94 -11.57
C MET A 359 -24.84 5.06 -10.95
N GLN A 360 -25.84 4.70 -10.15
CA GLN A 360 -26.66 5.66 -9.41
C GLN A 360 -26.73 5.27 -7.94
N GLY A 361 -26.52 6.26 -7.05
CA GLY A 361 -26.65 6.10 -5.60
C GLY A 361 -25.39 6.56 -4.86
N THR A 362 -25.18 6.00 -3.66
CA THR A 362 -23.97 6.27 -2.85
C THR A 362 -23.05 5.07 -2.94
N ALA A 363 -21.80 5.24 -3.37
CA ALA A 363 -20.83 4.15 -3.33
C ALA A 363 -20.20 4.03 -1.93
N GLY A 364 -20.02 2.79 -1.46
CA GLY A 364 -19.27 2.52 -0.24
C GLY A 364 -17.78 2.84 -0.35
N GLN A 365 -17.02 2.46 0.68
CA GLN A 365 -15.57 2.63 0.69
C GLN A 365 -14.91 2.00 -0.54
N SER A 366 -13.83 2.61 -1.02
CA SER A 366 -12.96 2.05 -2.08
C SER A 366 -13.63 1.96 -3.46
N PHE A 367 -14.49 2.91 -3.83
CA PHE A 367 -15.04 2.99 -5.19
C PHE A 367 -13.93 3.10 -6.25
N GLY A 368 -13.89 2.19 -7.22
CA GLY A 368 -12.85 2.18 -8.25
C GLY A 368 -11.44 1.85 -7.71
N VAL A 369 -11.35 1.13 -6.58
CA VAL A 369 -10.06 0.68 -6.06
C VAL A 369 -9.36 -0.25 -7.05
N PHE A 370 -8.06 -0.02 -7.26
CA PHE A 370 -7.24 -0.76 -8.23
C PHE A 370 -7.81 -0.72 -9.66
N ASN A 371 -8.46 0.38 -10.07
CA ASN A 371 -9.04 0.49 -11.40
C ASN A 371 -8.00 0.26 -12.51
N ALA A 372 -8.29 -0.69 -13.39
CA ALA A 372 -7.45 -1.03 -14.53
C ALA A 372 -7.76 -0.14 -15.75
N GLY A 373 -6.84 -0.11 -16.70
CA GLY A 373 -7.03 0.50 -18.02
C GLY A 373 -8.26 -0.06 -18.74
N GLY A 374 -8.96 0.78 -19.49
CA GLY A 374 -10.18 0.41 -20.21
C GLY A 374 -11.47 0.37 -19.38
N LEU A 375 -11.41 0.45 -18.04
CA LEU A 375 -12.60 0.51 -17.20
C LEU A 375 -12.98 1.96 -16.86
N LYS A 376 -14.18 2.38 -17.26
CA LYS A 376 -14.77 3.68 -16.92
C LYS A 376 -15.97 3.48 -16.00
N LEU A 377 -15.92 4.03 -14.79
CA LEU A 377 -17.03 4.00 -13.84
C LEU A 377 -17.59 5.41 -13.68
N VAL A 378 -18.88 5.59 -13.92
CA VAL A 378 -19.57 6.88 -13.83
C VAL A 378 -20.61 6.80 -12.73
N LEU A 379 -20.44 7.57 -11.65
CA LEU A 379 -21.35 7.59 -10.51
C LEU A 379 -22.14 8.89 -10.49
N THR A 380 -23.46 8.76 -10.59
CA THR A 380 -24.41 9.85 -10.33
C THR A 380 -24.91 9.74 -8.88
N GLY A 381 -24.37 10.59 -8.02
CA GLY A 381 -24.53 10.54 -6.56
C GLY A 381 -23.23 10.94 -5.85
N ASP A 382 -22.84 10.18 -4.82
CA ASP A 382 -21.66 10.45 -3.99
C ASP A 382 -20.92 9.15 -3.61
N ALA A 383 -19.68 9.28 -3.15
CA ALA A 383 -18.88 8.13 -2.71
C ALA A 383 -18.21 8.43 -1.36
N ASN A 384 -17.97 7.38 -0.58
CA ASN A 384 -17.22 7.49 0.67
C ASN A 384 -15.70 7.57 0.41
N ASP A 385 -14.88 7.18 1.38
CA ASP A 385 -13.42 7.27 1.33
C ASP A 385 -12.79 6.35 0.27
N TYR A 386 -11.53 6.63 -0.04
CA TYR A 386 -10.66 5.79 -0.85
C TYR A 386 -11.04 5.66 -2.34
N VAL A 387 -11.78 6.62 -2.89
CA VAL A 387 -12.10 6.65 -4.32
C VAL A 387 -10.82 6.58 -5.16
N GLY A 388 -10.73 5.62 -6.08
CA GLY A 388 -9.58 5.43 -6.95
C GLY A 388 -8.29 5.03 -6.22
N LYS A 389 -8.37 4.50 -4.99
CA LYS A 389 -7.22 3.96 -4.25
C LYS A 389 -6.45 2.96 -5.11
N GLY A 390 -5.14 3.17 -5.27
CA GLY A 390 -4.25 2.30 -6.03
C GLY A 390 -4.61 2.12 -7.52
N MET A 391 -5.41 3.00 -8.11
CA MET A 391 -5.75 2.89 -9.53
C MET A 391 -4.52 3.01 -10.43
N ALA A 392 -4.45 2.18 -11.47
CA ALA A 392 -3.34 2.17 -12.43
C ALA A 392 -3.74 2.72 -13.80
N GLY A 393 -5.04 2.79 -14.08
CA GLY A 393 -5.59 3.23 -15.35
C GLY A 393 -7.09 3.49 -15.28
N GLY A 394 -7.69 3.61 -16.46
CA GLY A 394 -9.14 3.83 -16.60
C GLY A 394 -9.59 5.21 -16.12
N MET A 395 -10.90 5.34 -15.89
CA MET A 395 -11.53 6.62 -15.59
C MET A 395 -12.62 6.47 -14.55
N LEU A 396 -12.62 7.36 -13.56
CA LEU A 396 -13.67 7.48 -12.56
C LEU A 396 -14.30 8.87 -12.70
N VAL A 397 -15.63 8.91 -12.82
CA VAL A 397 -16.41 10.14 -12.90
C VAL A 397 -17.44 10.10 -11.78
N ILE A 398 -17.50 11.14 -10.97
CA ILE A 398 -18.50 11.29 -9.91
C ILE A 398 -19.15 12.66 -10.07
N ARG A 399 -20.48 12.69 -10.16
CA ARG A 399 -21.26 13.91 -10.34
C ARG A 399 -22.57 13.84 -9.55
N PRO A 400 -23.10 14.99 -9.09
CA PRO A 400 -24.40 14.99 -8.44
C PRO A 400 -25.52 14.61 -9.44
N PRO A 401 -26.70 14.19 -8.94
CA PRO A 401 -27.90 14.14 -9.75
C PRO A 401 -28.24 15.51 -10.38
N LEU A 402 -28.92 15.50 -11.52
CA LEU A 402 -29.40 16.74 -12.14
C LEU A 402 -30.40 17.46 -11.23
N GLY A 403 -30.33 18.79 -11.18
CA GLY A 403 -31.27 19.64 -10.45
C GLY A 403 -31.02 19.74 -8.94
N VAL A 404 -29.82 19.40 -8.46
CA VAL A 404 -29.42 19.72 -7.08
C VAL A 404 -29.37 21.23 -6.87
N ALA A 405 -29.81 21.70 -5.69
CA ALA A 405 -29.88 23.13 -5.38
C ALA A 405 -28.59 23.70 -4.76
N TYR A 406 -27.68 22.83 -4.30
CA TYR A 406 -26.40 23.24 -3.71
C TYR A 406 -25.35 23.43 -4.79
N LYS A 407 -24.39 24.33 -4.53
CA LYS A 407 -23.23 24.51 -5.38
C LYS A 407 -22.26 23.34 -5.18
N THR A 408 -21.86 22.71 -6.28
CA THR A 408 -20.96 21.54 -6.27
C THR A 408 -19.65 21.82 -5.54
N HIS A 409 -19.00 22.95 -5.82
CA HIS A 409 -17.74 23.36 -5.17
C HIS A 409 -17.84 23.68 -3.67
N GLU A 410 -19.05 23.75 -3.09
CA GLU A 410 -19.27 23.93 -1.65
C GLU A 410 -19.65 22.61 -0.94
N ALA A 411 -20.08 21.58 -1.69
CA ALA A 411 -20.57 20.31 -1.16
C ALA A 411 -19.56 19.17 -1.30
N VAL A 412 -19.49 18.29 -0.29
CA VAL A 412 -18.66 17.08 -0.33
C VAL A 412 -19.31 16.03 -1.22
N ILE A 413 -18.53 15.43 -2.12
CA ILE A 413 -19.00 14.37 -3.04
C ILE A 413 -18.16 13.09 -2.96
N ILE A 414 -16.91 13.20 -2.51
CA ILE A 414 -16.02 12.05 -2.26
C ILE A 414 -15.29 12.20 -0.92
N GLY A 415 -15.01 11.09 -0.25
CA GLY A 415 -14.39 11.08 1.08
C GLY A 415 -12.87 11.34 1.09
N ASN A 416 -12.22 10.82 2.13
CA ASN A 416 -10.81 10.98 2.43
C ASN A 416 -9.91 10.03 1.62
N THR A 417 -8.61 10.36 1.57
CA THR A 417 -7.55 9.46 1.07
C THR A 417 -7.84 8.95 -0.37
N CYS A 418 -8.56 9.74 -1.16
CA CYS A 418 -8.81 9.43 -2.57
C CYS A 418 -7.50 9.40 -3.35
N LEU A 419 -7.41 8.50 -4.34
CA LEU A 419 -6.23 8.26 -5.18
C LEU A 419 -4.98 7.82 -4.43
N TYR A 420 -5.14 7.24 -3.24
CA TYR A 420 -4.00 6.80 -2.45
C TYR A 420 -3.10 5.83 -3.20
N GLY A 421 -1.88 6.27 -3.51
CA GLY A 421 -0.90 5.45 -4.22
C GLY A 421 -1.23 5.17 -5.68
N ALA A 422 -2.15 5.92 -6.30
CA ALA A 422 -2.52 5.74 -7.70
C ALA A 422 -1.29 5.91 -8.63
N THR A 423 -1.17 5.07 -9.66
CA THR A 423 -0.04 5.06 -10.61
C THR A 423 -0.45 5.51 -12.01
N GLY A 424 -1.74 5.72 -12.26
CA GLY A 424 -2.27 6.20 -13.53
C GLY A 424 -3.79 6.36 -13.52
N GLY A 425 -4.36 6.67 -14.69
CA GLY A 425 -5.80 6.88 -14.91
C GLY A 425 -6.29 8.28 -14.56
N ARG A 426 -7.61 8.48 -14.64
CA ARG A 426 -8.27 9.79 -14.52
C ARG A 426 -9.40 9.78 -13.50
N LEU A 427 -9.49 10.82 -12.68
CA LEU A 427 -10.61 11.07 -11.76
C LEU A 427 -11.21 12.44 -12.04
N TYR A 428 -12.52 12.50 -12.22
CA TYR A 428 -13.28 13.75 -12.31
C TYR A 428 -14.40 13.70 -11.26
N ALA A 429 -14.39 14.60 -10.29
CA ALA A 429 -15.44 14.68 -9.28
C ALA A 429 -16.01 16.09 -9.19
N ALA A 430 -17.29 16.26 -9.55
CA ALA A 430 -17.98 17.55 -9.50
C ALA A 430 -18.43 17.88 -8.07
N GLY A 431 -17.45 18.15 -7.21
CA GLY A 431 -17.64 18.52 -5.82
C GLY A 431 -16.35 18.42 -5.01
N ARG A 432 -16.47 18.61 -3.69
CA ARG A 432 -15.32 18.60 -2.77
C ARG A 432 -14.93 17.18 -2.36
N ALA A 433 -13.63 16.96 -2.25
CA ALA A 433 -13.06 15.79 -1.59
C ALA A 433 -12.75 16.07 -0.11
N GLY A 434 -12.61 15.00 0.67
CA GLY A 434 -12.13 15.05 2.05
C GLY A 434 -10.63 15.35 2.18
N GLU A 435 -10.06 14.94 3.32
CA GLU A 435 -8.65 15.07 3.63
C GLU A 435 -7.77 14.12 2.80
N ARG A 436 -6.48 14.44 2.69
CA ARG A 436 -5.45 13.62 2.06
C ARG A 436 -5.76 13.25 0.62
N PHE A 437 -6.46 14.13 -0.08
CA PHE A 437 -6.74 13.95 -1.50
C PHE A 437 -5.42 13.80 -2.28
N ALA A 438 -5.33 12.76 -3.10
CA ALA A 438 -4.14 12.41 -3.88
C ALA A 438 -2.87 12.13 -3.05
N VAL A 439 -3.04 11.66 -1.81
CA VAL A 439 -1.89 11.21 -1.00
C VAL A 439 -1.12 10.12 -1.72
N ARG A 440 0.20 10.24 -1.81
CA ARG A 440 1.07 9.30 -2.54
C ARG A 440 0.70 9.10 -4.02
N ASN A 441 -0.06 10.02 -4.65
CA ASN A 441 -0.33 9.93 -6.09
C ASN A 441 0.99 9.92 -6.87
N SER A 442 1.12 8.95 -7.77
CA SER A 442 2.33 8.63 -8.52
C SER A 442 2.12 8.65 -10.03
N GLY A 443 0.93 9.05 -10.51
CA GLY A 443 0.67 9.14 -11.95
C GLY A 443 -0.77 9.42 -12.37
N ALA A 444 -1.75 9.41 -11.47
CA ALA A 444 -3.13 9.71 -11.79
C ALA A 444 -3.33 11.21 -12.08
N ARG A 445 -4.31 11.49 -12.95
CA ARG A 445 -4.78 12.86 -13.24
C ARG A 445 -6.13 13.08 -12.59
N ALA A 446 -6.31 14.18 -11.89
CA ALA A 446 -7.53 14.40 -11.12
C ALA A 446 -8.05 15.82 -11.25
N VAL A 447 -9.36 15.99 -11.31
CA VAL A 447 -10.05 17.27 -11.19
C VAL A 447 -11.14 17.16 -10.13
N VAL A 448 -11.09 18.05 -9.15
CA VAL A 448 -12.08 18.17 -8.06
C VAL A 448 -12.40 19.63 -7.80
N GLU A 449 -13.52 19.92 -7.16
CA GLU A 449 -13.98 21.29 -6.95
C GLU A 449 -13.63 21.86 -5.56
N GLY A 450 -12.84 21.11 -4.79
CA GLY A 450 -12.27 21.53 -3.51
C GLY A 450 -11.76 20.32 -2.74
N ILE A 451 -10.93 20.53 -1.73
CA ILE A 451 -10.37 19.45 -0.91
C ILE A 451 -10.25 19.88 0.56
N GLY A 452 -10.11 18.89 1.46
CA GLY A 452 -9.71 19.10 2.85
C GLY A 452 -8.20 19.26 3.04
N ASP A 453 -7.72 18.98 4.25
CA ASP A 453 -6.32 19.13 4.65
C ASP A 453 -5.40 18.09 4.01
N ASN A 454 -4.09 18.38 3.99
CA ASN A 454 -3.03 17.48 3.54
C ASN A 454 -3.19 17.04 2.07
N GLY A 455 -3.69 17.94 1.22
CA GLY A 455 -3.78 17.71 -0.23
C GLY A 455 -2.42 17.44 -0.87
N CYS A 456 -2.36 16.47 -1.79
CA CYS A 456 -1.14 16.08 -2.53
C CYS A 456 0.02 15.64 -1.61
N GLU A 457 -0.26 15.23 -0.38
CA GLU A 457 0.75 14.75 0.57
C GLU A 457 1.55 13.58 -0.03
N TYR A 458 2.88 13.65 0.03
CA TYR A 458 3.80 12.67 -0.54
C TYR A 458 3.61 12.36 -2.05
N MET A 459 2.97 13.22 -2.84
CA MET A 459 2.79 13.01 -4.28
C MET A 459 4.15 12.91 -5.01
N THR A 460 4.30 11.91 -5.89
CA THR A 460 5.52 11.63 -6.68
C THR A 460 5.29 11.70 -8.19
N GLY A 461 4.07 11.90 -8.65
CA GLY A 461 3.73 12.00 -10.06
C GLY A 461 2.24 12.25 -10.29
N GLY A 462 1.87 12.57 -11.52
CA GLY A 462 0.48 12.90 -11.89
C GLY A 462 0.21 14.41 -11.95
N VAL A 463 -1.06 14.76 -12.19
CA VAL A 463 -1.54 16.14 -12.28
C VAL A 463 -2.82 16.27 -11.49
N VAL A 464 -2.87 17.20 -10.53
CA VAL A 464 -4.07 17.44 -9.71
C VAL A 464 -4.57 18.86 -9.95
N THR A 465 -5.85 19.00 -10.31
CA THR A 465 -6.50 20.30 -10.52
C THR A 465 -7.63 20.48 -9.51
N ILE A 466 -7.63 21.61 -8.83
CA ILE A 466 -8.59 21.93 -7.77
C ILE A 466 -9.30 23.23 -8.14
N LEU A 467 -10.61 23.17 -8.36
CA LEU A 467 -11.44 24.28 -8.85
C LEU A 467 -12.12 25.09 -7.72
N GLY A 468 -11.60 24.96 -6.49
CA GLY A 468 -12.11 25.62 -5.29
C GLY A 468 -11.15 25.52 -4.11
N GLU A 469 -11.68 25.64 -2.90
CA GLU A 469 -10.87 25.74 -1.68
C GLU A 469 -10.04 24.48 -1.38
N THR A 470 -8.92 24.70 -0.69
CA THR A 470 -8.02 23.65 -0.18
C THR A 470 -7.85 23.77 1.32
N GLY A 471 -7.59 22.66 2.02
CA GLY A 471 -7.19 22.69 3.43
C GLY A 471 -5.73 23.07 3.65
N ILE A 472 -5.25 22.93 4.90
CA ILE A 472 -3.87 23.25 5.29
C ILE A 472 -2.87 22.14 4.92
N ASN A 473 -1.57 22.45 5.03
CA ASN A 473 -0.45 21.53 4.81
C ASN A 473 -0.42 20.92 3.40
N PHE A 474 -0.87 21.68 2.39
CA PHE A 474 -0.86 21.25 0.99
C PHE A 474 0.57 20.98 0.51
N GLY A 475 0.78 19.87 -0.19
CA GLY A 475 2.07 19.53 -0.82
C GLY A 475 3.15 19.04 0.14
N ALA A 476 2.83 18.74 1.40
CA ALA A 476 3.80 18.19 2.34
C ALA A 476 4.39 16.87 1.81
N GLY A 477 5.72 16.78 1.74
CA GLY A 477 6.39 15.59 1.19
C GLY A 477 6.25 15.40 -0.33
N MET A 478 5.63 16.34 -1.06
CA MET A 478 5.44 16.25 -2.51
C MET A 478 6.79 16.41 -3.24
N THR A 479 7.17 15.39 -3.98
CA THR A 479 8.50 15.26 -4.63
C THR A 479 8.42 15.07 -6.14
N GLY A 480 7.21 14.88 -6.69
CA GLY A 480 6.99 14.77 -8.14
C GLY A 480 5.55 15.11 -8.55
N GLY A 481 5.33 15.29 -9.85
CA GLY A 481 4.07 15.81 -10.39
C GLY A 481 3.89 17.31 -10.17
N PHE A 482 2.69 17.82 -10.44
CA PHE A 482 2.33 19.22 -10.19
C PHE A 482 0.82 19.36 -10.00
N ALA A 483 0.40 20.50 -9.45
CA ALA A 483 -1.01 20.81 -9.24
C ALA A 483 -1.39 22.22 -9.73
N TYR A 484 -2.63 22.37 -10.18
CA TYR A 484 -3.28 23.66 -10.41
C TYR A 484 -4.31 23.89 -9.31
N VAL A 485 -4.23 25.01 -8.63
CA VAL A 485 -5.14 25.35 -7.52
C VAL A 485 -5.80 26.68 -7.80
N PHE A 486 -7.12 26.70 -7.84
CA PHE A 486 -7.89 27.93 -7.93
C PHE A 486 -7.91 28.63 -6.56
N ASP A 487 -7.19 29.75 -6.44
CA ASP A 487 -7.10 30.52 -5.19
C ASP A 487 -8.11 31.66 -5.19
N GLU A 488 -9.37 31.33 -4.89
CA GLU A 488 -10.49 32.28 -4.93
C GLU A 488 -10.30 33.47 -3.97
N PHE A 489 -9.70 33.22 -2.81
CA PHE A 489 -9.58 34.18 -1.70
C PHE A 489 -8.16 34.70 -1.47
N ASN A 490 -7.21 34.39 -2.36
CA ASN A 490 -5.81 34.80 -2.29
C ASN A 490 -5.12 34.45 -0.95
N HIS A 491 -5.43 33.27 -0.40
CA HIS A 491 -4.88 32.78 0.87
C HIS A 491 -4.20 31.43 0.75
N PHE A 492 -4.12 30.85 -0.45
CA PHE A 492 -3.62 29.49 -0.64
C PHE A 492 -2.16 29.35 -0.20
N GLU A 493 -1.32 30.36 -0.45
CA GLU A 493 0.11 30.33 -0.08
C GLU A 493 0.33 30.11 1.44
N GLN A 494 -0.60 30.55 2.29
CA GLN A 494 -0.53 30.36 3.76
C GLN A 494 -0.88 28.92 4.18
N ARG A 495 -1.50 28.14 3.29
CA ARG A 495 -1.94 26.76 3.52
C ARG A 495 -0.95 25.73 2.97
N VAL A 496 0.09 26.18 2.27
CA VAL A 496 1.08 25.30 1.60
C VAL A 496 2.23 24.98 2.54
N ASN A 497 2.63 23.72 2.57
CA ASN A 497 3.89 23.32 3.18
C ASN A 497 5.03 23.60 2.18
N THR A 498 5.81 24.64 2.45
CA THR A 498 6.85 25.13 1.52
C THR A 498 8.18 24.39 1.63
N ASP A 499 8.27 23.26 2.36
CA ASP A 499 9.54 22.56 2.54
C ASP A 499 10.09 22.06 1.19
N LEU A 500 9.24 21.42 0.38
CA LEU A 500 9.63 20.75 -0.86
C LEU A 500 8.97 21.30 -2.13
N VAL A 501 7.99 22.19 -2.02
CA VAL A 501 7.26 22.74 -3.18
C VAL A 501 7.43 24.25 -3.30
N ASP A 502 7.29 24.73 -4.53
CA ASP A 502 7.15 26.14 -4.90
C ASP A 502 5.70 26.40 -5.34
N VAL A 503 5.19 27.60 -5.03
CA VAL A 503 3.92 28.12 -5.53
C VAL A 503 4.23 29.25 -6.51
N LEU A 504 3.75 29.11 -7.75
CA LEU A 504 4.02 30.05 -8.83
C LEU A 504 2.70 30.62 -9.38
N PRO A 505 2.65 31.92 -9.75
CA PRO A 505 1.51 32.46 -10.49
C PRO A 505 1.44 31.86 -11.89
N MET A 506 0.23 31.82 -12.47
CA MET A 506 0.02 31.37 -13.86
C MET A 506 0.36 32.42 -14.92
N LYS A 507 0.75 33.62 -14.49
CA LYS A 507 1.15 34.73 -15.37
C LYS A 507 2.34 34.30 -16.25
N ASP A 508 2.27 34.64 -17.53
CA ASP A 508 3.27 34.34 -18.56
C ASP A 508 3.53 32.82 -18.83
N LEU A 509 2.74 31.92 -18.25
CA LEU A 509 2.85 30.46 -18.44
C LEU A 509 1.89 29.92 -19.51
N ASN A 510 1.89 30.53 -20.72
CA ASN A 510 0.87 30.28 -21.76
C ASN A 510 0.60 28.79 -22.08
N LEU A 511 1.64 27.96 -22.18
CA LEU A 511 1.46 26.51 -22.43
C LEU A 511 0.72 25.81 -21.29
N LEU A 512 0.99 26.19 -20.04
CA LEU A 512 0.32 25.63 -18.87
C LEU A 512 -1.10 26.18 -18.72
N ARG A 513 -1.36 27.42 -19.16
CA ARG A 513 -2.72 28.00 -19.22
C ARG A 513 -3.62 27.22 -20.18
N GLU A 514 -3.14 26.92 -21.39
CA GLU A 514 -3.89 26.10 -22.35
C GLU A 514 -4.06 24.65 -21.88
N HIS A 515 -3.04 24.08 -21.23
CA HIS A 515 -3.15 22.75 -20.63
C HIS A 515 -4.21 22.72 -19.52
N LEU A 516 -4.26 23.73 -18.66
CA LEU A 516 -5.30 23.90 -17.65
C LEU A 516 -6.68 24.01 -18.30
N ARG A 517 -6.82 24.83 -19.35
CA ARG A 517 -8.09 24.98 -20.08
C ARG A 517 -8.63 23.64 -20.58
N GLY A 518 -7.76 22.82 -21.18
CA GLY A 518 -8.13 21.47 -21.63
C GLY A 518 -8.50 20.52 -20.49
N ILE A 519 -7.91 20.67 -19.30
CA ILE A 519 -8.30 19.90 -18.11
C ILE A 519 -9.69 20.30 -17.61
N VAL A 520 -9.98 21.60 -17.54
CA VAL A 520 -11.28 22.12 -17.10
C VAL A 520 -12.37 21.74 -18.11
N ASP A 521 -12.09 21.84 -19.41
CA ASP A 521 -12.99 21.37 -20.48
C ASP A 521 -13.28 19.87 -20.38
N ALA A 522 -12.27 19.04 -20.17
CA ALA A 522 -12.48 17.61 -19.95
C ALA A 522 -13.32 17.32 -18.71
N HIS A 523 -13.15 18.10 -17.63
CA HIS A 523 -13.96 17.96 -16.43
C HIS A 523 -15.43 18.34 -16.69
N LEU A 524 -15.68 19.45 -17.39
CA LEU A 524 -17.03 19.84 -17.81
C LEU A 524 -17.68 18.75 -18.67
N ASN A 525 -16.97 18.25 -19.69
CA ASN A 525 -17.50 17.22 -20.59
C ASN A 525 -17.85 15.91 -19.87
N GLU A 526 -17.07 15.50 -18.88
CA GLU A 526 -17.31 14.26 -18.16
C GLU A 526 -18.37 14.42 -17.05
N THR A 527 -18.43 15.57 -16.39
CA THR A 527 -19.26 15.74 -15.17
C THR A 527 -20.49 16.60 -15.36
N GLY A 528 -20.52 17.49 -16.35
CA GLY A 528 -21.51 18.56 -16.46
C GLY A 528 -21.36 19.63 -15.36
N SER A 529 -20.18 19.79 -14.77
CA SER A 529 -19.94 20.73 -13.67
C SER A 529 -20.23 22.19 -14.07
N GLU A 530 -21.20 22.82 -13.42
CA GLU A 530 -21.48 24.25 -13.55
C GLU A 530 -20.27 25.13 -13.20
N ARG A 531 -19.46 24.72 -12.20
CA ARG A 531 -18.25 25.47 -11.79
C ARG A 531 -17.23 25.57 -12.93
N ALA A 532 -16.95 24.45 -13.58
CA ALA A 532 -16.09 24.37 -14.76
C ALA A 532 -16.64 25.18 -15.94
N GLU A 533 -17.95 25.14 -16.19
CA GLU A 533 -18.61 25.96 -17.22
C GLU A 533 -18.37 27.46 -16.97
N MET A 534 -18.67 27.93 -15.75
CA MET A 534 -18.40 29.32 -15.34
C MET A 534 -16.94 29.74 -15.52
N MET A 535 -16.00 28.82 -15.23
CA MET A 535 -14.57 29.09 -15.42
C MET A 535 -14.17 29.15 -16.89
N LEU A 536 -14.81 28.39 -17.76
CA LEU A 536 -14.50 28.38 -19.20
C LEU A 536 -15.08 29.59 -19.92
N ASP A 537 -16.24 30.07 -19.49
CA ASP A 537 -16.90 31.26 -20.03
C ASP A 537 -16.03 32.53 -19.92
N ASP A 538 -15.31 32.68 -18.80
CA ASP A 538 -14.35 33.78 -18.57
C ASP A 538 -12.95 33.25 -18.17
N PHE A 539 -12.47 32.26 -18.94
CA PHE A 539 -11.19 31.61 -18.63
C PHE A 539 -10.01 32.56 -18.45
N PRO A 540 -9.81 33.64 -19.25
CA PRO A 540 -8.71 34.56 -19.04
C PRO A 540 -8.67 35.16 -17.63
N SER A 541 -9.82 35.55 -17.08
CA SER A 541 -9.96 36.12 -15.73
C SER A 541 -9.77 35.08 -14.62
N TYR A 542 -10.41 33.90 -14.75
CA TYR A 542 -10.25 32.82 -13.77
C TYR A 542 -8.81 32.29 -13.74
N CYS A 543 -8.16 32.17 -14.89
CA CYS A 543 -6.80 31.64 -15.01
C CYS A 543 -5.76 32.46 -14.24
N GLU A 544 -5.92 33.78 -14.09
CA GLU A 544 -4.99 34.63 -13.32
C GLU A 544 -5.03 34.32 -11.81
N ARG A 545 -6.13 33.74 -11.32
CA ARG A 545 -6.30 33.32 -9.91
C ARG A 545 -5.82 31.89 -9.65
N PHE A 546 -5.42 31.15 -10.69
CA PHE A 546 -4.81 29.85 -10.48
C PHE A 546 -3.36 29.99 -10.02
N LYS A 547 -2.96 29.09 -9.13
CA LYS A 547 -1.60 28.88 -8.67
C LYS A 547 -1.10 27.54 -9.20
N LEU A 548 0.15 27.53 -9.68
CA LEU A 548 0.87 26.31 -10.03
C LEU A 548 1.69 25.88 -8.82
N VAL A 549 1.48 24.65 -8.35
CA VAL A 549 2.32 24.04 -7.30
C VAL A 549 3.18 22.96 -7.93
N LYS A 550 4.49 23.05 -7.71
CA LYS A 550 5.44 22.03 -8.17
C LYS A 550 6.51 21.75 -7.10
N PRO A 551 7.13 20.56 -7.10
CA PRO A 551 8.36 20.33 -6.34
C PRO A 551 9.47 21.31 -6.74
N LYS A 552 10.29 21.72 -5.77
CA LYS A 552 11.47 22.58 -5.99
C LYS A 552 12.45 22.00 -7.00
N GLY A 553 12.63 20.67 -6.97
CA GLY A 553 13.51 19.95 -7.88
C GLY A 553 13.03 19.84 -9.33
N LEU A 554 11.78 20.20 -9.64
CA LEU A 554 11.24 20.18 -11.00
C LEU A 554 11.30 21.57 -11.63
N LYS A 555 11.66 21.64 -12.91
CA LYS A 555 11.61 22.88 -13.71
C LYS A 555 10.24 23.01 -14.38
N VAL A 556 9.78 24.24 -14.56
CA VAL A 556 8.45 24.53 -15.13
C VAL A 556 8.34 24.01 -16.57
N GLU A 557 9.42 24.12 -17.34
CA GLU A 557 9.48 23.70 -18.74
C GLU A 557 9.39 22.18 -18.92
N ASP A 558 9.65 21.42 -17.86
CA ASP A 558 9.67 19.96 -17.85
C ASP A 558 8.32 19.35 -17.43
N LEU A 559 7.39 20.16 -16.90
CA LEU A 559 6.13 19.68 -16.31
C LEU A 559 5.20 19.00 -17.31
N LEU A 560 5.08 19.52 -18.53
CA LEU A 560 4.26 18.93 -19.60
C LEU A 560 5.01 17.84 -20.39
N GLY A 561 6.23 17.49 -19.94
CA GLY A 561 7.15 16.64 -20.65
C GLY A 561 7.86 17.38 -21.79
N LYS A 562 9.16 17.12 -21.95
CA LYS A 562 9.88 17.53 -23.17
C LYS A 562 9.32 16.74 -24.35
N ARG A 563 8.98 17.41 -25.47
CA ARG A 563 8.83 16.73 -26.77
C ARG A 563 10.11 15.94 -27.04
N GLY A 564 10.05 14.62 -26.85
CA GLY A 564 11.02 13.61 -27.25
C GLY A 564 12.44 13.77 -26.74
N ARG A 565 12.78 13.23 -25.56
CA ARG A 565 14.15 12.81 -25.22
C ARG A 565 14.13 11.46 -24.51
N ARG A 566 14.95 10.52 -25.00
CA ARG A 566 15.09 9.15 -24.45
C ARG A 566 15.71 9.21 -23.05
N ALA A 567 15.43 8.20 -22.23
CA ALA A 567 15.84 8.08 -20.82
C ALA A 567 17.34 8.29 -20.52
N ASN A 568 18.21 8.26 -21.54
CA ASN A 568 19.66 8.41 -21.38
C ASN A 568 20.12 9.86 -21.15
N GLU A 569 19.31 10.89 -21.44
CA GLU A 569 19.76 12.29 -21.28
C GLU A 569 19.58 12.87 -19.88
N LEU A 570 18.79 12.24 -19.01
CA LEU A 570 18.66 12.64 -17.60
C LEU A 570 19.94 12.35 -16.78
N LEU A 571 20.88 11.55 -17.33
CA LEU A 571 22.14 11.21 -16.68
C LEU A 571 23.19 12.33 -16.74
N LEU A 572 23.03 13.34 -17.61
CA LEU A 572 24.07 14.34 -17.88
C LEU A 572 23.97 15.63 -17.04
N THR A 573 23.00 15.74 -16.12
CA THR A 573 22.82 16.96 -15.29
C THR A 573 23.10 16.77 -13.79
N THR A 574 23.67 15.63 -13.40
CA THR A 574 24.10 15.37 -12.02
C THR A 574 25.56 14.89 -11.97
N GLN A 575 26.47 15.68 -12.55
CA GLN A 575 27.88 15.70 -12.16
C GLN A 575 28.23 17.06 -11.57
#